data_AF-A0AAW5U7K9-F1
#
_entry.id   AF-A0AAW5U7K9-F1
#
_cell.length_a   1.000
_cell.length_b   1.000
_cell.length_c   1.000
_cell.angle_alpha   90.00
_cell.angle_beta   90.00
_cell.angle_gamma   90.00
#
_symmetry.space_group_name_H-M   'P 1'
#
loop_
_entity.id
_entity.type
_entity.pdbx_description
1 polymer ?
#
loop_
_entity_poly.entity_id
_entity_poly.type
_entity_poly.pdbx_seq_one_letter_code
_entity_poly.pdbx_strand_id
1 'polypeptide(L)'
;MRDFWKPMPVSGKLIRELLLLFLLFGVQQSYAQRITRQYNNVSFSAALKDLNARQHKYTINFVYDELEDFRVTKSIRNQSVPDAIMQLIGFYPIRMTQVEDNIMVECAQKTPTKMIGRIVDTHHRPIDFANVALLNVRDSSLINGGVTNENGQFVIPCGATKAIVRVSCVGYITTSNTYNIGKIGTITLKEATMNLQKVVVKGHRKTFEMTNEGLVTQVKGTPLSEAGTANDVMAQVPSVYGSDGKYRVYGKGEALVYVNGRKLTDEGELDRISSKDIASVTLNNNPGAKYDATVKAVIVIRTNKKQGDGLSGGFTSMARQGHSTSLSEGGNLNWRRGGLDIFGSLYYDLTQRYQHQIDKKTVIKDGDM
;
A
#
# COMPACT_ATOMS: atom_id res chain seq x y z
N MET A 1 9.42 -41.83 -81.49
CA MET A 1 10.78 -41.38 -81.21
C MET A 1 10.88 -41.13 -79.72
N ARG A 2 11.52 -42.07 -79.01
CA ARG A 2 11.99 -41.87 -77.63
C ARG A 2 13.20 -40.92 -77.67
N ASP A 3 13.53 -40.33 -76.52
CA ASP A 3 14.76 -39.58 -76.22
C ASP A 3 14.60 -38.05 -76.19
N PHE A 4 14.11 -37.52 -75.06
CA PHE A 4 14.37 -36.12 -74.70
C PHE A 4 14.42 -35.85 -73.19
N TRP A 5 15.02 -36.77 -72.42
CA TRP A 5 15.39 -36.49 -71.03
C TRP A 5 16.78 -37.03 -70.73
N LYS A 6 17.77 -36.14 -70.68
CA LYS A 6 19.00 -36.33 -69.90
C LYS A 6 19.09 -35.18 -68.90
N PRO A 7 19.15 -35.44 -67.58
CA PRO A 7 19.45 -34.38 -66.62
C PRO A 7 20.92 -33.98 -66.75
N MET A 8 21.20 -32.68 -66.78
CA MET A 8 22.57 -32.15 -66.68
C MET A 8 23.15 -32.49 -65.29
N PRO A 9 24.44 -32.87 -65.19
CA PRO A 9 25.08 -33.08 -63.90
C PRO A 9 25.29 -31.72 -63.24
N VAL A 10 24.45 -31.36 -62.27
CA VAL A 10 24.71 -30.21 -61.42
C VAL A 10 25.91 -30.55 -60.55
N SER A 11 27.08 -30.02 -60.91
CA SER A 11 28.31 -30.21 -60.13
C SER A 11 28.09 -29.72 -58.70
N GLY A 12 28.31 -30.59 -57.72
CA GLY A 12 28.17 -30.26 -56.30
C GLY A 12 29.05 -29.07 -55.85
N LYS A 13 30.05 -28.67 -56.65
CA LYS A 13 30.80 -27.42 -56.45
C LYS A 13 29.94 -26.17 -56.69
N LEU A 14 29.12 -26.14 -57.75
CA LEU A 14 28.29 -24.98 -58.09
C LEU A 14 27.18 -24.74 -57.05
N ILE A 15 26.56 -25.80 -56.53
CA ILE A 15 25.56 -25.70 -55.46
C ILE A 15 26.23 -25.23 -54.16
N ARG A 16 27.44 -25.70 -53.87
CA ARG A 16 28.20 -25.35 -52.65
C ARG A 16 28.75 -23.92 -52.71
N GLU A 17 29.16 -23.45 -53.88
CA GLU A 17 29.55 -22.06 -54.13
C GLU A 17 28.34 -21.12 -54.05
N LEU A 18 27.18 -21.49 -54.63
CA LEU A 18 25.94 -20.73 -54.49
C LEU A 18 25.43 -20.70 -53.05
N LEU A 19 25.55 -21.79 -52.29
CA LEU A 19 25.23 -21.82 -50.85
C LEU A 19 26.20 -20.97 -50.02
N LEU A 20 27.49 -20.94 -50.37
CA LEU A 20 28.48 -20.06 -49.73
C LEU A 20 28.22 -18.57 -50.05
N LEU A 21 27.81 -18.25 -51.27
CA LEU A 21 27.38 -16.90 -51.67
C LEU A 21 26.07 -16.49 -50.95
N PHE A 22 25.12 -17.41 -50.79
CA PHE A 22 23.88 -17.15 -50.05
C PHE A 22 24.11 -17.01 -48.53
N LEU A 23 25.11 -17.70 -47.97
CA LEU A 23 25.56 -17.53 -46.57
C LEU A 23 26.34 -16.23 -46.36
N LEU A 24 27.03 -15.72 -47.38
CA LEU A 24 27.73 -14.41 -47.34
C LEU A 24 26.75 -13.23 -47.53
N PHE A 25 25.63 -13.41 -48.21
CA PHE A 25 24.56 -12.41 -48.32
C PHE A 25 23.48 -12.53 -47.23
N GLY A 26 23.43 -13.63 -46.48
CA GLY A 26 22.35 -13.96 -45.55
C GLY A 26 22.39 -13.31 -44.17
N VAL A 27 23.36 -12.43 -43.88
CA VAL A 27 23.45 -11.76 -42.57
C VAL A 27 23.79 -10.29 -42.74
N GLN A 28 22.89 -9.52 -43.35
CA GLN A 28 22.79 -8.10 -42.97
C GLN A 28 22.13 -8.05 -41.60
N GLN A 29 22.91 -8.31 -40.53
CA GLN A 29 22.51 -7.90 -39.20
C GLN A 29 22.52 -6.37 -39.19
N SER A 30 21.35 -5.78 -39.37
CA SER A 30 21.07 -4.36 -39.13
C SER A 30 21.27 -4.07 -37.64
N TYR A 31 22.53 -4.01 -37.19
CA TYR A 31 22.83 -3.47 -35.87
C TYR A 31 22.36 -2.02 -35.86
N ALA A 32 21.42 -1.71 -34.97
CA ALA A 32 21.05 -0.32 -34.72
C ALA A 32 22.32 0.45 -34.33
N GLN A 33 22.63 1.52 -35.08
CA GLN A 33 23.78 2.37 -34.80
C GLN A 33 23.69 2.86 -33.35
N ARG A 34 24.71 2.55 -32.56
CA ARG A 34 24.77 2.93 -31.15
C ARG A 34 25.51 4.25 -30.99
N ILE A 35 24.94 5.15 -30.21
CA ILE A 35 25.45 6.51 -30.01
C ILE A 35 25.80 6.76 -28.54
N THR A 36 26.85 7.54 -28.34
CA THR A 36 27.32 8.02 -27.04
C THR A 36 27.50 9.53 -27.11
N ARG A 37 26.83 10.28 -26.24
CA ARG A 37 26.78 11.74 -26.23
C ARG A 37 26.70 12.29 -24.81
N GLN A 38 27.10 13.55 -24.67
CA GLN A 38 26.94 14.31 -23.45
C GLN A 38 26.41 15.69 -23.82
N TYR A 39 25.22 16.02 -23.32
CA TYR A 39 24.60 17.33 -23.43
C TYR A 39 24.67 18.02 -22.08
N ASN A 40 24.99 19.32 -22.10
CA ASN A 40 25.00 20.16 -20.91
C ASN A 40 24.23 21.45 -21.22
N ASN A 41 23.00 21.55 -20.71
CA ASN A 41 22.10 22.69 -20.88
C ASN A 41 21.88 23.12 -22.36
N VAL A 42 21.82 22.14 -23.26
CA VAL A 42 21.61 22.36 -24.71
C VAL A 42 20.11 22.41 -24.99
N SER A 43 19.65 23.17 -25.99
CA SER A 43 18.23 23.09 -26.37
C SER A 43 17.87 21.72 -26.91
N PHE A 44 16.64 21.27 -26.66
CA PHE A 44 16.15 19.98 -27.14
C PHE A 44 16.23 19.90 -28.67
N SER A 45 15.84 20.99 -29.34
CA SER A 45 15.96 21.12 -30.80
C SER A 45 17.41 20.96 -31.29
N ALA A 46 18.40 21.54 -30.61
CA ALA A 46 19.81 21.39 -30.98
C ALA A 46 20.33 19.96 -30.71
N ALA A 47 19.88 19.32 -29.63
CA ALA A 47 20.20 17.91 -29.38
C ALA A 47 19.63 17.02 -30.50
N LEU A 48 18.39 17.22 -30.93
CA LEU A 48 17.81 16.50 -32.08
C LEU A 48 18.57 16.75 -33.38
N LYS A 49 19.01 18.00 -33.65
CA LYS A 49 19.87 18.30 -34.82
C LYS A 49 21.18 17.52 -34.78
N ASP A 50 21.86 17.48 -33.64
CA ASP A 50 23.10 16.72 -33.47
C ASP A 50 22.89 15.20 -33.65
N LEU A 51 21.78 14.67 -33.13
CA LEU A 51 21.41 13.27 -33.33
C LEU A 51 21.11 12.98 -34.80
N ASN A 52 20.43 13.88 -35.51
CA ASN A 52 20.06 13.70 -36.91
C ASN A 52 21.28 13.76 -37.85
N ALA A 53 22.23 14.66 -37.59
CA ALA A 53 23.36 14.92 -38.49
C ALA A 53 24.43 13.82 -38.55
N ARG A 54 24.43 12.85 -37.62
CA ARG A 54 25.54 11.89 -37.44
C ARG A 54 25.09 10.42 -37.54
N GLN A 55 23.97 10.20 -38.20
CA GLN A 55 23.37 8.88 -38.39
C GLN A 55 22.73 8.82 -39.79
N HIS A 56 22.65 7.61 -40.36
CA HIS A 56 22.19 7.41 -41.74
C HIS A 56 20.93 6.57 -41.85
N LYS A 57 20.39 6.12 -40.70
CA LYS A 57 19.26 5.19 -40.67
C LYS A 57 17.93 5.92 -40.56
N TYR A 58 17.82 6.88 -39.64
CA TYR A 58 16.59 7.57 -39.33
C TYR A 58 16.52 8.96 -39.99
N THR A 59 15.33 9.52 -40.13
CA THR A 59 15.13 10.95 -40.39
C THR A 59 14.33 11.54 -39.23
N ILE A 60 14.94 12.46 -38.48
CA ILE A 60 14.32 13.10 -37.31
C ILE A 60 13.65 14.42 -37.75
N ASN A 61 12.32 14.44 -37.73
CA ASN A 61 11.48 15.58 -38.05
C ASN A 61 10.92 16.22 -36.77
N PHE A 62 10.98 17.55 -36.68
CA PHE A 62 10.45 18.31 -35.54
C PHE A 62 10.27 19.79 -35.89
N VAL A 63 9.43 20.49 -35.14
CA VAL A 63 9.26 21.95 -35.25
C VAL A 63 10.23 22.63 -34.29
N TYR A 64 11.13 23.47 -34.81
CA TYR A 64 12.24 24.05 -34.03
C TYR A 64 11.74 24.93 -32.87
N ASP A 65 10.82 25.87 -33.15
CA ASP A 65 10.31 26.87 -32.22
C ASP A 65 9.48 26.25 -31.07
N GLU A 66 8.90 25.07 -31.29
CA GLU A 66 8.21 24.35 -30.23
C GLU A 66 9.19 23.80 -29.19
N LEU A 67 10.37 23.34 -29.64
CA LEU A 67 11.29 22.55 -28.82
C LEU A 67 12.51 23.32 -28.29
N GLU A 68 12.78 24.54 -28.78
CA GLU A 68 14.01 25.28 -28.44
C GLU A 68 14.10 25.76 -26.97
N ASP A 69 12.97 25.98 -26.32
CA ASP A 69 12.92 26.42 -24.92
C ASP A 69 13.25 25.29 -23.93
N PHE A 70 13.04 24.04 -24.33
CA PHE A 70 13.33 22.88 -23.48
C PHE A 70 14.84 22.62 -23.47
N ARG A 71 15.43 22.51 -22.28
CA ARG A 71 16.89 22.42 -22.10
C ARG A 71 17.28 21.06 -21.53
N VAL A 72 18.20 20.36 -22.19
CA VAL A 72 18.62 19.01 -21.82
C VAL A 72 20.05 18.99 -21.27
N THR A 73 20.24 18.27 -20.17
CA THR A 73 21.55 17.94 -19.58
C THR A 73 21.60 16.43 -19.35
N LYS A 74 22.20 15.68 -20.28
CA LYS A 74 22.13 14.21 -20.22
C LYS A 74 23.36 13.55 -20.83
N SER A 75 23.84 12.49 -20.19
CA SER A 75 24.84 11.59 -20.78
C SER A 75 24.15 10.36 -21.33
N ILE A 76 24.25 10.19 -22.64
CA ILE A 76 23.74 9.04 -23.38
C ILE A 76 24.94 8.14 -23.67
N ARG A 77 24.86 6.87 -23.31
CA ARG A 77 25.97 5.93 -23.53
C ARG A 77 25.46 4.69 -24.24
N ASN A 78 26.04 4.43 -25.41
CA ASN A 78 25.82 3.21 -26.15
C ASN A 78 24.32 2.90 -26.38
N GLN A 79 23.53 3.85 -26.89
CA GLN A 79 22.08 3.68 -27.11
C GLN A 79 21.69 3.81 -28.58
N SER A 80 20.52 3.28 -28.97
CA SER A 80 19.97 3.58 -30.30
C SER A 80 19.48 5.04 -30.37
N VAL A 81 19.27 5.56 -31.58
CA VAL A 81 18.74 6.93 -31.77
C VAL A 81 17.34 7.08 -31.14
N PRO A 82 16.36 6.18 -31.35
CA PRO A 82 15.07 6.24 -30.66
C PRO A 82 15.20 6.23 -29.12
N ASP A 83 16.04 5.35 -28.57
CA ASP A 83 16.25 5.27 -27.11
C ASP A 83 16.86 6.56 -26.57
N ALA A 84 17.84 7.12 -27.27
CA ALA A 84 18.46 8.38 -26.93
C ALA A 84 17.45 9.53 -26.92
N ILE A 85 16.58 9.62 -27.92
CA ILE A 85 15.51 10.63 -27.98
C ILE A 85 14.54 10.42 -26.81
N MET A 86 14.12 9.18 -26.55
CA MET A 86 13.24 8.87 -25.41
C MET A 86 13.87 9.26 -24.06
N GLN A 87 15.18 9.07 -23.90
CA GLN A 87 15.90 9.55 -22.72
C GLN A 87 15.96 11.07 -22.62
N LEU A 88 16.14 11.78 -23.75
CA LEU A 88 16.10 13.24 -23.78
C LEU A 88 14.72 13.78 -23.43
N ILE A 89 13.65 13.14 -23.91
CA ILE A 89 12.25 13.51 -23.60
C ILE A 89 12.06 13.54 -22.09
N GLY A 90 12.42 12.45 -21.39
CA GLY A 90 12.29 12.38 -19.94
C GLY A 90 10.88 12.73 -19.47
N PHE A 91 10.75 13.78 -18.66
CA PHE A 91 9.47 14.28 -18.15
C PHE A 91 8.92 15.50 -18.91
N TYR A 92 9.54 15.87 -20.03
CA TYR A 92 9.00 16.93 -20.86
C TYR A 92 7.67 16.50 -21.50
N PRO A 93 6.75 17.45 -21.76
CA PRO A 93 5.53 17.19 -22.49
C PRO A 93 5.81 17.02 -23.99
N ILE A 94 6.78 16.19 -24.35
CA ILE A 94 7.23 15.92 -25.73
C ILE A 94 6.88 14.47 -26.05
N ARG A 95 6.41 14.22 -27.28
CA ARG A 95 6.10 12.89 -27.79
C ARG A 95 7.00 12.56 -28.96
N MET A 96 7.35 11.29 -29.06
CA MET A 96 8.01 10.71 -30.22
C MET A 96 7.06 9.72 -30.88
N THR A 97 6.86 9.85 -32.19
CA THR A 97 6.23 8.83 -33.02
C THR A 97 7.25 8.35 -34.04
N GLN A 98 7.30 7.04 -34.24
CA GLN A 98 8.22 6.43 -35.19
C GLN A 98 7.42 5.59 -36.17
N VAL A 99 7.62 5.85 -37.47
CA VAL A 99 7.08 5.07 -38.58
C VAL A 99 8.27 4.68 -39.45
N GLU A 100 8.61 3.40 -39.42
CA GLU A 100 9.82 2.85 -40.07
C GLU A 100 11.08 3.61 -39.60
N ASP A 101 11.72 4.31 -40.53
CA ASP A 101 12.93 5.10 -40.33
C ASP A 101 12.63 6.60 -40.09
N ASN A 102 11.36 7.03 -40.15
CA ASN A 102 10.98 8.40 -39.84
C ASN A 102 10.61 8.54 -38.37
N ILE A 103 11.29 9.45 -37.66
CA ILE A 103 11.01 9.80 -36.27
C ILE A 103 10.46 11.22 -36.25
N MET A 104 9.22 11.38 -35.80
CA MET A 104 8.62 12.69 -35.55
C MET A 104 8.66 12.99 -34.06
N VAL A 105 9.15 14.18 -33.69
CA VAL A 105 9.21 14.65 -32.31
C VAL A 105 8.46 15.97 -32.20
N GLU A 106 7.46 16.03 -31.33
CA GLU A 106 6.60 17.20 -31.16
C GLU A 106 6.21 17.45 -29.71
N CYS A 107 5.85 18.69 -29.38
CA CYS A 107 5.26 18.99 -28.09
C CYS A 107 3.83 18.43 -28.04
N ALA A 108 3.51 17.67 -26.99
CA ALA A 108 2.20 17.07 -26.78
C ALA A 108 1.08 18.11 -26.64
N GLN A 109 1.43 19.32 -26.20
CA GLN A 109 0.51 20.43 -26.03
C GLN A 109 0.99 21.65 -26.81
N LYS A 110 0.24 21.99 -27.84
CA LYS A 110 0.53 23.11 -28.75
C LYS A 110 -0.18 24.35 -28.23
N THR A 111 0.49 25.11 -27.37
CA THR A 111 0.04 26.44 -26.96
C THR A 111 1.04 27.50 -27.39
N PRO A 112 0.57 28.69 -27.84
CA PRO A 112 1.47 29.75 -28.34
C PRO A 112 2.37 30.32 -27.25
N THR A 113 1.96 30.21 -25.99
CA THR A 113 2.68 30.73 -24.82
C THR A 113 3.07 29.61 -23.86
N LYS A 114 4.17 29.82 -23.13
CA LYS A 114 4.75 28.86 -22.17
C LYS A 114 5.14 29.58 -20.88
N MET A 115 5.00 28.90 -19.74
CA MET A 115 5.58 29.33 -18.48
C MET A 115 6.97 28.73 -18.34
N ILE A 116 7.99 29.58 -18.16
CA ILE A 116 9.40 29.17 -18.12
C ILE A 116 10.05 29.73 -16.86
N GLY A 117 10.71 28.88 -16.10
CA GLY A 117 11.43 29.30 -14.91
C GLY A 117 12.44 28.28 -14.41
N ARG A 118 13.09 28.62 -13.29
CA ARG A 118 14.04 27.76 -12.60
C ARG A 118 13.72 27.70 -11.11
N ILE A 119 13.84 26.52 -10.52
CA ILE A 119 13.63 26.29 -9.09
C ILE A 119 14.98 25.99 -8.44
N VAL A 120 15.27 26.69 -7.35
CA VAL A 120 16.50 26.50 -6.55
C VAL A 120 16.19 26.44 -5.06
N ASP A 121 17.11 25.91 -4.27
CA ASP A 121 17.07 26.00 -2.81
C ASP A 121 17.66 27.34 -2.32
N THR A 122 17.65 27.54 -1.00
CA THR A 122 18.24 28.71 -0.35
C THR A 122 19.75 28.85 -0.54
N HIS A 123 20.43 27.78 -0.96
CA HIS A 123 21.86 27.76 -1.29
C HIS A 123 22.11 27.94 -2.81
N HIS A 124 21.07 28.31 -3.58
CA HIS A 124 21.10 28.45 -5.04
C HIS A 124 21.41 27.16 -5.80
N ARG A 125 21.29 26.00 -5.16
CA ARG A 125 21.40 24.70 -5.83
C ARG A 125 20.11 24.40 -6.57
N PRO A 126 20.17 23.89 -7.81
CA PRO A 126 18.97 23.52 -8.55
C PRO A 126 18.19 22.43 -7.80
N ILE A 127 16.86 22.54 -7.79
CA ILE A 127 15.98 21.49 -7.27
C ILE A 127 15.43 20.72 -8.48
N ASP A 128 15.90 19.50 -8.65
CA ASP A 128 15.42 18.57 -9.67
C ASP A 128 14.10 17.91 -9.25
N PHE A 129 13.32 17.49 -10.25
CA PHE A 129 12.06 16.77 -10.07
C PHE A 129 11.02 17.44 -9.16
N ALA A 130 11.10 18.76 -8.98
CA ALA A 130 10.08 19.53 -8.28
C ALA A 130 8.81 19.58 -9.13
N ASN A 131 7.67 19.30 -8.53
CA ASN A 131 6.38 19.40 -9.20
C ASN A 131 5.95 20.87 -9.27
N VAL A 132 5.63 21.33 -10.49
CA VAL A 132 5.20 22.69 -10.78
C VAL A 132 3.80 22.62 -11.39
N ALA A 133 2.81 23.08 -10.63
CA ALA A 133 1.42 23.18 -11.07
C ALA A 133 1.08 24.63 -11.43
N LEU A 134 0.49 24.82 -12.61
CA LEU A 134 -0.11 26.07 -13.04
C LEU A 134 -1.60 26.02 -12.72
N LEU A 135 -2.05 26.89 -11.82
CA LEU A 135 -3.45 26.96 -11.39
C LEU A 135 -4.10 28.26 -11.87
N ASN A 136 -5.41 28.20 -12.08
CA ASN A 136 -6.23 29.35 -12.42
C ASN A 136 -6.28 30.34 -11.26
N VAL A 137 -6.11 31.63 -11.57
CA VAL A 137 -6.10 32.71 -10.56
C VAL A 137 -7.47 32.89 -9.89
N ARG A 138 -8.57 32.50 -10.55
CA ARG A 138 -9.94 32.69 -10.04
C ARG A 138 -10.34 31.67 -8.99
N ASP A 139 -10.07 30.38 -9.24
CA ASP A 139 -10.61 29.26 -8.46
C ASP A 139 -9.54 28.24 -8.05
N SER A 140 -8.27 28.48 -8.38
CA SER A 140 -7.15 27.56 -8.15
C SER A 140 -7.32 26.18 -8.82
N SER A 141 -8.20 26.06 -9.83
CA SER A 141 -8.29 24.85 -10.65
C SER A 141 -7.00 24.61 -11.44
N LEU A 142 -6.65 23.35 -11.67
CA LEU A 142 -5.42 22.99 -12.41
C LEU A 142 -5.59 23.34 -13.90
N ILE A 143 -4.72 24.21 -14.42
CA ILE A 143 -4.61 24.50 -15.84
C ILE A 143 -3.70 23.46 -16.49
N ASN A 144 -2.49 23.30 -15.93
CA ASN A 144 -1.48 22.39 -16.43
C ASN A 144 -0.39 22.14 -15.38
N GLY A 145 0.53 21.22 -15.63
CA GLY A 145 1.65 20.98 -14.75
C GLY A 145 2.87 20.41 -15.48
N GLY A 146 4.00 20.40 -14.77
CA GLY A 146 5.24 19.82 -15.24
C GLY A 146 6.20 19.64 -14.08
N VAL A 147 7.39 19.14 -14.39
CA VAL A 147 8.45 18.94 -13.40
C VAL A 147 9.72 19.65 -13.82
N THR A 148 10.57 19.98 -12.85
CA THR A 148 11.90 20.52 -13.14
C THR A 148 12.87 19.44 -13.61
N ASN A 149 13.79 19.81 -14.52
CA ASN A 149 14.91 18.97 -14.94
C ASN A 149 16.07 18.99 -13.92
N GLU A 150 17.19 18.31 -14.22
CA GLU A 150 18.37 18.25 -13.32
C GLU A 150 18.99 19.64 -13.03
N ASN A 151 18.74 20.64 -13.89
CA ASN A 151 19.18 22.02 -13.70
C ASN A 151 18.15 22.90 -12.97
N GLY A 152 17.05 22.30 -12.49
CA GLY A 152 15.94 22.97 -11.83
C GLY A 152 15.04 23.75 -12.79
N GLN A 153 15.21 23.64 -14.11
CA GLN A 153 14.44 24.39 -15.10
C GLN A 153 13.14 23.66 -15.42
N PHE A 154 12.06 24.42 -15.63
CA PHE A 154 10.78 23.90 -16.10
C PHE A 154 10.26 24.75 -17.27
N VAL A 155 9.51 24.10 -18.15
CA VAL A 155 8.81 24.72 -19.28
C VAL A 155 7.45 24.04 -19.37
N ILE A 156 6.37 24.81 -19.15
CA ILE A 156 5.01 24.30 -19.16
C ILE A 156 4.16 25.10 -20.15
N PRO A 157 3.64 24.47 -21.22
CA PRO A 157 2.71 25.10 -22.15
C PRO A 157 1.48 25.67 -21.42
N CYS A 158 1.14 26.94 -21.66
CA CYS A 158 0.01 27.59 -21.00
C CYS A 158 -0.56 28.73 -21.86
N GLY A 159 -1.84 28.64 -22.23
CA GLY A 159 -2.54 29.69 -23.00
C GLY A 159 -3.15 30.83 -22.17
N ALA A 160 -3.01 30.82 -20.84
CA ALA A 160 -3.54 31.89 -19.99
C ALA A 160 -2.63 33.14 -20.04
N THR A 161 -3.10 34.27 -19.50
CA THR A 161 -2.27 35.49 -19.34
C THR A 161 -1.55 35.53 -18.00
N LYS A 162 -2.20 35.01 -16.94
CA LYS A 162 -1.69 34.85 -15.58
C LYS A 162 -2.01 33.47 -15.05
N ALA A 163 -1.13 32.93 -14.23
CA ALA A 163 -1.36 31.68 -13.50
C ALA A 163 -0.74 31.76 -12.10
N ILE A 164 -1.34 31.02 -11.16
CA ILE A 164 -0.70 30.72 -9.88
C ILE A 164 0.27 29.57 -10.14
N VAL A 165 1.56 29.80 -9.88
CA VAL A 165 2.60 28.79 -9.95
C VAL A 165 2.77 28.21 -8.55
N ARG A 166 2.27 26.98 -8.37
CA ARG A 166 2.45 26.20 -7.14
C ARG A 166 3.59 25.21 -7.34
N VAL A 167 4.63 25.32 -6.54
CA VAL A 167 5.80 24.45 -6.59
C VAL A 167 5.87 23.63 -5.31
N SER A 168 5.95 22.30 -5.45
CA SER A 168 6.06 21.35 -4.34
C SER A 168 7.19 20.37 -4.61
N CYS A 169 8.05 20.16 -3.61
CA CYS A 169 9.09 19.13 -3.64
C CYS A 169 9.27 18.55 -2.23
N VAL A 170 9.58 17.25 -2.14
CA VAL A 170 9.78 16.57 -0.85
C VAL A 170 10.96 17.21 -0.12
N GLY A 171 10.78 17.49 1.18
CA GLY A 171 11.81 18.17 1.98
C GLY A 171 11.81 19.69 1.83
N TYR A 172 10.90 20.28 1.05
CA TYR A 172 10.77 21.73 0.88
C TYR A 172 9.37 22.22 1.21
N ILE A 173 9.27 23.49 1.62
CA ILE A 173 8.00 24.17 1.86
C ILE A 173 7.37 24.53 0.51
N THR A 174 6.16 24.01 0.27
CA THR A 174 5.37 24.33 -0.93
C THR A 174 5.14 25.84 -1.03
N THR A 175 5.46 26.42 -2.17
CA THR A 175 5.28 27.86 -2.44
C THR A 175 4.26 28.04 -3.56
N SER A 176 3.42 29.07 -3.46
CA SER A 176 2.37 29.35 -4.43
C SER A 176 2.29 30.85 -4.68
N ASN A 177 2.72 31.30 -5.86
CA ASN A 177 2.77 32.73 -6.22
C ASN A 177 2.17 32.94 -7.61
N THR A 178 1.56 34.11 -7.84
CA THR A 178 0.95 34.47 -9.13
C THR A 178 1.97 35.15 -10.04
N TYR A 179 2.05 34.70 -11.29
CA TYR A 179 2.92 35.29 -12.31
C TYR A 179 2.17 35.52 -13.62
N ASN A 180 2.65 36.47 -14.42
CA ASN A 180 2.29 36.56 -15.83
C ASN A 180 2.94 35.39 -16.58
N ILE A 181 2.25 34.80 -17.55
CA ILE A 181 2.82 33.75 -18.39
C ILE A 181 4.02 34.30 -19.16
N GLY A 182 5.12 33.55 -19.18
CA GLY A 182 6.38 33.90 -19.82
C GLY A 182 7.57 33.40 -19.03
N LYS A 183 8.70 34.11 -19.14
CA LYS A 183 9.92 33.84 -18.37
C LYS A 183 9.83 34.51 -17.01
N ILE A 184 9.65 33.73 -15.94
CA ILE A 184 9.44 34.25 -14.58
C ILE A 184 10.69 34.26 -13.71
N GLY A 185 11.83 33.84 -14.27
CA GLY A 185 13.10 33.81 -13.58
C GLY A 185 13.20 32.64 -12.59
N THR A 186 13.77 32.90 -11.42
CA THR A 186 14.11 31.87 -10.43
C THR A 186 13.18 31.94 -9.22
N ILE A 187 12.61 30.81 -8.82
CA ILE A 187 11.84 30.65 -7.59
C ILE A 187 12.72 29.89 -6.59
N THR A 188 12.87 30.45 -5.39
CA THR A 188 13.63 29.82 -4.30
C THR A 188 12.68 29.10 -3.36
N LEU A 189 12.90 27.81 -3.13
CA LEU A 189 12.20 27.04 -2.10
C LEU A 189 13.01 27.01 -0.81
N LYS A 190 12.31 27.09 0.31
CA LYS A 190 12.90 26.89 1.64
C LYS A 190 12.80 25.43 2.03
N GLU A 191 13.87 24.89 2.60
CA GLU A 191 13.84 23.55 3.17
C GLU A 191 12.77 23.48 4.27
N ALA A 192 11.95 22.43 4.23
CA ALA A 192 11.01 22.13 5.29
C ALA A 192 11.79 21.41 6.39
N THR A 193 11.97 22.05 7.55
CA THR A 193 12.48 21.38 8.75
C THR A 193 11.43 20.36 9.22
N MET A 194 11.43 19.18 8.62
CA MET A 194 10.60 18.08 9.07
C MET A 194 11.28 17.41 10.25
N ASN A 195 10.91 17.80 11.47
CA ASN A 195 11.16 16.96 12.64
C ASN A 195 10.38 15.66 12.43
N LEU A 196 11.07 14.58 12.06
CA LEU A 196 10.49 13.26 11.87
C LEU A 196 9.90 12.77 13.20
N GLN A 197 8.62 13.03 13.44
CA GLN A 197 7.85 12.27 14.42
C GLN A 197 7.64 10.88 13.83
N LYS A 198 8.38 9.93 14.39
CA LYS A 198 8.29 8.46 14.25
C LYS A 198 7.01 8.00 13.53
N VAL A 199 7.16 7.49 12.29
CA VAL A 199 6.07 6.85 11.55
C VAL A 199 5.64 5.59 12.30
N VAL A 200 4.47 5.61 12.93
CA VAL A 200 3.85 4.42 13.55
C VAL A 200 2.91 3.79 12.52
N VAL A 201 3.35 2.71 11.89
CA VAL A 201 2.48 1.87 11.05
C VAL A 201 1.48 1.14 11.95
N LYS A 202 0.24 1.63 12.03
CA LYS A 202 -0.85 0.94 12.74
C LYS A 202 -1.57 -0.02 11.78
N GLY A 203 -1.04 -1.24 11.65
CA GLY A 203 -1.76 -2.33 11.01
C GLY A 203 -2.88 -2.84 11.93
N HIS A 204 -4.14 -2.71 11.52
CA HIS A 204 -5.27 -3.26 12.28
C HIS A 204 -5.46 -4.72 11.89
N ARG A 205 -5.26 -5.64 12.85
CA ARG A 205 -5.51 -7.07 12.62
C ARG A 205 -7.03 -7.29 12.55
N LYS A 206 -7.50 -8.08 11.58
CA LYS A 206 -8.92 -8.43 11.46
C LYS A 206 -9.37 -9.19 12.70
N THR A 207 -10.43 -8.70 13.34
CA THR A 207 -11.01 -9.30 14.57
C THR A 207 -11.79 -10.57 14.29
N PHE A 208 -12.40 -10.70 13.11
CA PHE A 208 -13.21 -11.86 12.75
C PHE A 208 -12.80 -12.40 11.37
N GLU A 209 -12.78 -13.73 11.25
CA GLU A 209 -12.42 -14.43 10.03
C GLU A 209 -13.25 -15.71 9.90
N MET A 210 -13.84 -15.95 8.73
CA MET A 210 -14.51 -17.22 8.44
C MET A 210 -13.48 -18.22 7.92
N THR A 211 -13.36 -19.36 8.58
CA THR A 211 -12.42 -20.43 8.20
C THR A 211 -13.17 -21.75 7.99
N ASN A 212 -12.48 -22.76 7.47
CA ASN A 212 -13.01 -24.12 7.37
C ASN A 212 -13.36 -24.74 8.73
N GLU A 213 -12.76 -24.26 9.83
CA GLU A 213 -13.05 -24.71 11.20
C GLU A 213 -14.26 -23.99 11.83
N GLY A 214 -14.76 -22.93 11.19
CA GLY A 214 -15.83 -22.07 11.68
C GLY A 214 -15.44 -20.59 11.74
N LEU A 215 -16.24 -19.79 12.43
CA LEU A 215 -15.99 -18.37 12.65
C LEU A 215 -14.91 -18.21 13.72
N VAL A 216 -13.78 -17.62 13.35
CA VAL A 216 -12.65 -17.36 14.25
C VAL A 216 -12.64 -15.89 14.65
N THR A 217 -12.79 -15.66 15.95
CA THR A 217 -12.61 -14.35 16.59
C THR A 217 -11.18 -14.26 17.10
N GLN A 218 -10.38 -13.38 16.50
CA GLN A 218 -9.01 -13.08 16.92
C GLN A 218 -9.03 -12.14 18.12
N VAL A 219 -8.42 -12.56 19.21
CA VAL A 219 -8.35 -11.77 20.45
C VAL A 219 -6.97 -11.12 20.57
N LYS A 220 -5.90 -11.87 20.29
CA LYS A 220 -4.54 -11.35 20.36
C LYS A 220 -4.28 -10.28 19.29
N GLY A 221 -3.90 -9.09 19.74
CA GLY A 221 -3.56 -7.96 18.87
C GLY A 221 -4.80 -7.27 18.29
N THR A 222 -5.96 -7.45 18.92
CA THR A 222 -7.21 -6.73 18.64
C THR A 222 -7.71 -6.09 19.94
N PRO A 223 -8.66 -5.13 19.90
CA PRO A 223 -9.20 -4.52 21.11
C PRO A 223 -9.82 -5.52 22.10
N LEU A 224 -10.17 -6.73 21.64
CA LEU A 224 -10.72 -7.79 22.51
C LEU A 224 -9.70 -8.29 23.54
N SER A 225 -8.39 -8.10 23.36
CA SER A 225 -7.39 -8.46 24.38
C SER A 225 -7.45 -7.59 25.64
N GLU A 226 -8.19 -6.48 25.60
CA GLU A 226 -8.41 -5.59 26.74
C GLU A 226 -9.84 -5.69 27.31
N ALA A 227 -10.61 -6.71 26.90
CA ALA A 227 -12.01 -6.87 27.33
C ALA A 227 -12.16 -7.23 28.82
N GLY A 228 -11.08 -7.73 29.46
CA GLY A 228 -11.10 -8.20 30.86
C GLY A 228 -10.88 -9.69 30.92
N THR A 229 -11.96 -10.47 31.00
CA THR A 229 -11.96 -11.94 31.15
C THR A 229 -12.32 -12.67 29.85
N ALA A 230 -12.25 -14.01 29.84
CA ALA A 230 -12.74 -14.80 28.72
C ALA A 230 -14.26 -14.70 28.56
N ASN A 231 -15.02 -14.54 29.64
CA ASN A 231 -16.46 -14.32 29.58
C ASN A 231 -16.79 -12.99 28.87
N ASP A 232 -16.02 -11.94 29.12
CA ASP A 232 -16.17 -10.65 28.43
C ASP A 232 -15.85 -10.75 26.94
N VAL A 233 -14.84 -11.54 26.58
CA VAL A 233 -14.52 -11.84 25.17
C VAL A 233 -15.64 -12.62 24.51
N MET A 234 -16.20 -13.61 25.20
CA MET A 234 -17.30 -14.44 24.70
C MET A 234 -18.56 -13.63 24.40
N ALA A 235 -18.85 -12.60 25.21
CA ALA A 235 -19.95 -11.67 24.96
C ALA A 235 -19.78 -10.86 23.66
N GLN A 236 -18.56 -10.74 23.14
CA GLN A 236 -18.24 -10.05 21.88
C GLN A 236 -18.15 -11.01 20.68
N VAL A 237 -18.32 -12.31 20.88
CA VAL A 237 -18.30 -13.30 19.79
C VAL A 237 -19.65 -13.27 19.06
N PRO A 238 -19.67 -13.06 17.73
CA PRO A 238 -20.92 -13.04 16.97
C PRO A 238 -21.71 -14.34 17.12
N SER A 239 -23.04 -14.21 17.22
CA SER A 239 -24.00 -15.32 17.31
C SER A 239 -23.88 -16.18 18.59
N VAL A 240 -23.03 -15.81 19.54
CA VAL A 240 -22.91 -16.43 20.86
C VAL A 240 -23.59 -15.53 21.89
N TYR A 241 -24.36 -16.13 22.80
CA TYR A 241 -24.98 -15.41 23.90
C TYR A 241 -25.08 -16.32 25.14
N GLY A 242 -25.01 -15.73 26.32
CA GLY A 242 -24.92 -16.43 27.58
C GLY A 242 -23.89 -15.79 28.51
N SER A 243 -23.80 -16.32 29.72
CA SER A 243 -22.85 -15.89 30.75
C SER A 243 -22.45 -17.10 31.59
N ASP A 244 -21.41 -16.94 32.41
CA ASP A 244 -21.06 -17.89 33.48
C ASP A 244 -20.87 -19.32 32.95
N GLY A 245 -20.10 -19.48 31.88
CA GLY A 245 -19.78 -20.79 31.29
C GLY A 245 -20.90 -21.47 30.50
N LYS A 246 -22.12 -20.92 30.50
CA LYS A 246 -23.28 -21.45 29.75
C LYS A 246 -23.58 -20.62 28.51
N TYR A 247 -23.09 -21.09 27.38
CA TYR A 247 -23.21 -20.39 26.10
C TYR A 247 -24.14 -21.09 25.13
N ARG A 248 -24.98 -20.29 24.48
CA ARG A 248 -25.87 -20.70 23.40
C ARG A 248 -25.47 -20.02 22.11
N VAL A 249 -25.74 -20.73 21.02
CA VAL A 249 -25.47 -20.27 19.65
C VAL A 249 -26.79 -20.11 18.93
N TYR A 250 -26.94 -18.97 18.25
CA TYR A 250 -28.16 -18.63 17.55
C TYR A 250 -28.55 -19.74 16.56
N GLY A 251 -29.78 -20.25 16.66
CA GLY A 251 -30.29 -21.32 15.80
C GLY A 251 -29.73 -22.73 16.07
N LYS A 252 -28.82 -22.90 17.04
CA LYS A 252 -28.20 -24.20 17.38
C LYS A 252 -28.45 -24.66 18.81
N GLY A 253 -28.77 -23.74 19.72
CA GLY A 253 -29.01 -24.05 21.13
C GLY A 253 -27.74 -24.03 21.96
N GLU A 254 -27.67 -24.84 23.02
CA GLU A 254 -26.52 -24.90 23.92
C GLU A 254 -25.28 -25.43 23.19
N ALA A 255 -24.15 -24.75 23.39
CA ALA A 255 -22.88 -25.10 22.78
C ALA A 255 -21.94 -25.73 23.80
N LEU A 256 -21.16 -26.72 23.37
CA LEU A 256 -20.07 -27.24 24.20
C LEU A 256 -18.87 -26.30 24.11
N VAL A 257 -18.35 -25.87 25.26
CA VAL A 257 -17.17 -25.02 25.34
C VAL A 257 -15.92 -25.85 25.65
N TYR A 258 -14.85 -25.59 24.92
CA TYR A 258 -13.54 -26.19 25.11
C TYR A 258 -12.48 -25.11 25.31
N VAL A 259 -11.59 -25.30 26.28
CA VAL A 259 -10.40 -24.46 26.50
C VAL A 259 -9.16 -25.31 26.26
N ASN A 260 -8.34 -24.93 25.28
CA ASN A 260 -7.12 -25.67 24.89
C ASN A 260 -7.35 -27.18 24.63
N GLY A 261 -8.53 -27.56 24.14
CA GLY A 261 -8.89 -28.95 23.86
C GLY A 261 -9.48 -29.72 25.05
N ARG A 262 -9.55 -29.12 26.25
CA ARG A 262 -10.29 -29.68 27.39
C ARG A 262 -11.71 -29.12 27.44
N LYS A 263 -12.71 -29.99 27.63
CA LYS A 263 -14.10 -29.58 27.84
C LYS A 263 -14.20 -28.74 29.11
N LEU A 264 -14.89 -27.61 29.03
CA LEU A 264 -15.19 -26.78 30.19
C LEU A 264 -16.10 -27.57 31.15
N THR A 265 -15.66 -27.71 32.39
CA THR A 265 -16.39 -28.43 33.45
C THR A 265 -16.78 -27.53 34.63
N ASP A 266 -16.04 -26.44 34.83
CA ASP A 266 -16.31 -25.41 35.84
C ASP A 266 -16.83 -24.15 35.13
N GLU A 267 -18.04 -23.73 35.48
CA GLU A 267 -18.72 -22.55 34.92
C GLU A 267 -17.94 -21.25 35.19
N GLY A 268 -17.22 -21.18 36.32
CA GLY A 268 -16.42 -20.00 36.69
C GLY A 268 -14.99 -20.00 36.13
N GLU A 269 -14.59 -21.03 35.38
CA GLU A 269 -13.22 -21.14 34.86
C GLU A 269 -12.89 -20.00 33.86
N LEU A 270 -13.88 -19.56 33.08
CA LEU A 270 -13.69 -18.51 32.08
C LEU A 270 -13.47 -17.11 32.69
N ASP A 271 -14.03 -16.83 33.87
CA ASP A 271 -13.78 -15.59 34.60
C ASP A 271 -12.32 -15.49 35.06
N ARG A 272 -11.66 -16.63 35.25
CA ARG A 272 -10.26 -16.71 35.69
C ARG A 272 -9.26 -16.59 34.54
N ILE A 273 -9.72 -16.67 33.29
CA ILE A 273 -8.86 -16.54 32.11
C ILE A 273 -8.86 -15.08 31.66
N SER A 274 -7.69 -14.44 31.72
CA SER A 274 -7.54 -13.08 31.19
C SER A 274 -7.70 -13.07 29.67
N SER A 275 -8.43 -12.08 29.14
CA SER A 275 -8.53 -11.80 27.71
C SER A 275 -7.16 -11.66 27.02
N LYS A 276 -6.12 -11.21 27.74
CA LYS A 276 -4.72 -11.12 27.24
C LYS A 276 -4.09 -12.47 26.97
N ASP A 277 -4.53 -13.50 27.68
CA ASP A 277 -4.05 -14.87 27.51
C ASP A 277 -4.80 -15.60 26.42
N ILE A 278 -5.83 -15.02 25.81
CA ILE A 278 -6.60 -15.64 24.73
C ILE A 278 -5.96 -15.29 23.39
N ALA A 279 -5.64 -16.32 22.60
CA ALA A 279 -5.20 -16.15 21.23
C ALA A 279 -6.41 -15.90 20.32
N SER A 280 -7.39 -16.81 20.40
CA SER A 280 -8.59 -16.80 19.55
C SER A 280 -9.73 -17.59 20.16
N VAL A 281 -10.96 -17.26 19.76
CA VAL A 281 -12.17 -18.05 20.02
C VAL A 281 -12.75 -18.51 18.69
N THR A 282 -12.98 -19.80 18.52
CA THR A 282 -13.55 -20.39 17.30
C THR A 282 -14.95 -20.93 17.58
N LEU A 283 -15.94 -20.42 16.86
CA LEU A 283 -17.31 -20.94 16.86
C LEU A 283 -17.47 -21.90 15.68
N ASN A 284 -17.70 -23.18 15.99
CA ASN A 284 -18.03 -24.20 15.03
C ASN A 284 -19.53 -24.55 15.10
N ASN A 285 -20.27 -24.11 14.07
CA ASN A 285 -21.72 -24.32 13.93
C ASN A 285 -22.09 -25.66 13.28
N ASN A 286 -21.10 -26.43 12.84
CA ASN A 286 -21.26 -27.75 12.25
C ASN A 286 -20.10 -28.68 12.68
N PRO A 287 -20.06 -29.04 13.97
CA PRO A 287 -19.02 -29.92 14.50
C PRO A 287 -19.01 -31.26 13.73
N GLY A 288 -17.83 -31.67 13.25
CA GLY A 288 -17.66 -32.97 12.57
C GLY A 288 -17.73 -34.16 13.55
N ALA A 289 -17.55 -35.37 13.00
CA ALA A 289 -17.72 -36.66 13.69
C ALA A 289 -16.86 -36.90 14.96
N LYS A 290 -15.97 -35.96 15.31
CA LYS A 290 -15.19 -36.01 16.55
C LYS A 290 -16.00 -35.66 17.81
N TYR A 291 -17.23 -35.17 17.65
CA TYR A 291 -18.14 -34.85 18.75
C TYR A 291 -19.41 -35.71 18.65
N ASP A 292 -20.09 -35.88 19.79
CA ASP A 292 -21.34 -36.62 19.86
C ASP A 292 -22.41 -36.01 18.92
N ALA A 293 -23.23 -36.85 18.29
CA ALA A 293 -24.23 -36.44 17.30
C ALA A 293 -25.31 -35.50 17.87
N THR A 294 -25.46 -35.45 19.19
CA THR A 294 -26.36 -34.50 19.88
C THR A 294 -25.81 -33.08 19.93
N VAL A 295 -24.51 -32.88 19.69
CA VAL A 295 -23.83 -31.58 19.81
C VAL A 295 -24.02 -30.76 18.54
N LYS A 296 -24.81 -29.69 18.64
CA LYS A 296 -25.16 -28.83 17.49
C LYS A 296 -24.19 -27.67 17.27
N ALA A 297 -23.41 -27.29 18.29
CA ALA A 297 -22.39 -26.25 18.20
C ALA A 297 -21.26 -26.47 19.21
N VAL A 298 -20.04 -26.08 18.84
CA VAL A 298 -18.86 -26.15 19.70
C VAL A 298 -18.10 -24.83 19.67
N ILE A 299 -17.72 -24.33 20.83
CA ILE A 299 -16.90 -23.14 21.00
C ILE A 299 -15.53 -23.57 21.51
N VAL A 300 -14.46 -23.19 20.81
CA VAL A 300 -13.09 -23.54 21.16
C VAL A 300 -12.30 -22.28 21.46
N ILE A 301 -11.89 -22.14 22.72
CA ILE A 301 -11.01 -21.07 23.19
C ILE A 301 -9.58 -21.59 23.15
N ARG A 302 -8.73 -20.92 22.37
CA ARG A 302 -7.29 -21.18 22.34
C ARG A 302 -6.57 -20.06 23.08
N THR A 303 -5.77 -20.44 24.06
CA THR A 303 -4.91 -19.49 24.78
C THR A 303 -3.57 -19.32 24.07
N ASN A 304 -2.90 -18.20 24.35
CA ASN A 304 -1.53 -17.98 23.96
C ASN A 304 -0.65 -19.08 24.57
N LYS A 305 0.20 -19.71 23.75
CA LYS A 305 1.25 -20.60 24.28
C LYS A 305 2.14 -19.76 25.19
N LYS A 306 2.06 -19.99 26.50
CA LYS A 306 3.05 -19.48 27.46
C LYS A 306 4.41 -20.02 27.04
N GLN A 307 5.30 -19.13 26.60
CA GLN A 307 6.65 -19.50 26.18
C GLN A 307 7.52 -19.68 27.43
N GLY A 308 8.18 -20.84 27.55
CA GLY A 308 9.18 -21.12 28.60
C GLY A 308 8.75 -22.14 29.65
N ASP A 309 9.76 -22.81 30.22
CA ASP A 309 9.68 -23.50 31.51
C ASP A 309 9.87 -22.48 32.64
N GLY A 310 9.21 -22.66 33.78
CA GLY A 310 9.38 -21.80 34.95
C GLY A 310 8.11 -21.53 35.74
N LEU A 311 8.22 -20.62 36.70
CA LEU A 311 7.10 -20.14 37.51
C LEU A 311 6.43 -18.95 36.81
N SER A 312 5.12 -19.02 36.65
CA SER A 312 4.28 -17.95 36.11
C SER A 312 3.14 -17.68 37.09
N GLY A 313 2.75 -16.43 37.23
CA GLY A 313 1.68 -16.07 38.15
C GLY A 313 1.04 -14.74 37.79
N GLY A 314 -0.16 -14.52 38.31
CA GLY A 314 -0.93 -13.31 38.14
C GLY A 314 -1.57 -12.92 39.47
N PHE A 315 -1.71 -11.62 39.68
CA PHE A 315 -2.50 -11.06 40.75
C PHE A 315 -3.46 -10.05 40.13
N THR A 316 -4.74 -10.20 40.44
CA THR A 316 -5.82 -9.35 39.96
C THR A 316 -6.51 -8.77 41.18
N SER A 317 -6.57 -7.45 41.26
CA SER A 317 -7.33 -6.74 42.29
C SER A 317 -8.30 -5.81 41.58
N MET A 318 -9.57 -5.87 41.99
CA MET A 318 -10.64 -5.10 41.40
C MET A 318 -11.49 -4.50 42.50
N ALA A 319 -11.46 -3.17 42.59
CA ALA A 319 -12.33 -2.40 43.46
C ALA A 319 -13.40 -1.71 42.61
N ARG A 320 -14.67 -1.92 42.94
CA ARG A 320 -15.80 -1.19 42.33
C ARG A 320 -16.55 -0.42 43.40
N GLN A 321 -16.73 0.87 43.15
CA GLN A 321 -17.46 1.79 44.02
C GLN A 321 -18.78 2.19 43.34
N GLY A 322 -19.90 1.75 43.91
CA GLY A 322 -21.24 2.22 43.58
C GLY A 322 -21.89 2.85 44.83
N HIS A 323 -23.07 2.36 45.22
CA HIS A 323 -23.66 2.67 46.54
C HIS A 323 -22.89 1.98 47.68
N SER A 324 -22.32 0.81 47.42
CA SER A 324 -21.42 0.08 48.32
C SER A 324 -20.07 -0.16 47.65
N THR A 325 -19.03 -0.36 48.47
CA THR A 325 -17.71 -0.76 47.99
C THR A 325 -17.68 -2.27 47.84
N SER A 326 -17.23 -2.74 46.67
CA SER A 326 -16.98 -4.16 46.42
C SER A 326 -15.52 -4.36 46.05
N LEU A 327 -14.93 -5.41 46.62
CA LEU A 327 -13.53 -5.76 46.44
C LEU A 327 -13.43 -7.23 46.03
N SER A 328 -12.74 -7.49 44.92
CA SER A 328 -12.43 -8.83 44.46
C SER A 328 -10.93 -8.94 44.24
N GLU A 329 -10.29 -9.87 44.92
CA GLU A 329 -8.87 -10.17 44.82
C GLU A 329 -8.67 -11.61 44.36
N GLY A 330 -7.77 -11.81 43.41
CA GLY A 330 -7.44 -13.12 42.87
C GLY A 330 -5.95 -13.24 42.65
N GLY A 331 -5.36 -14.34 43.09
CA GLY A 331 -3.99 -14.72 42.79
C GLY A 331 -3.96 -16.09 42.10
N ASN A 332 -3.11 -16.24 41.10
CA ASN A 332 -2.87 -17.52 40.46
C ASN A 332 -1.36 -17.77 40.31
N LEU A 333 -0.94 -19.00 40.55
CA LEU A 333 0.42 -19.47 40.37
C LEU A 333 0.40 -20.74 39.51
N ASN A 334 1.35 -20.84 38.60
CA ASN A 334 1.53 -21.98 37.72
C ASN A 334 3.02 -22.26 37.51
N TRP A 335 3.46 -23.47 37.79
CA TRP A 335 4.82 -23.94 37.58
C TRP A 335 4.85 -25.02 36.51
N ARG A 336 5.69 -24.81 35.49
CA ARG A 336 5.83 -25.71 34.34
C ARG A 336 7.28 -26.16 34.16
N ARG A 337 7.50 -27.47 34.02
CA ARG A 337 8.81 -28.03 33.66
C ARG A 337 8.66 -29.33 32.88
N GLY A 338 9.24 -29.38 31.67
CA GLY A 338 9.41 -30.64 30.93
C GLY A 338 8.12 -31.41 30.62
N GLY A 339 7.01 -30.70 30.37
CA GLY A 339 5.71 -31.29 30.07
C GLY A 339 4.79 -31.51 31.29
N LEU A 340 5.28 -31.30 32.51
CA LEU A 340 4.47 -31.25 33.73
C LEU A 340 4.02 -29.80 34.01
N ASP A 341 2.74 -29.60 34.33
CA ASP A 341 2.12 -28.29 34.56
C ASP A 341 1.30 -28.34 35.87
N ILE A 342 1.75 -27.62 36.91
CA ILE A 342 1.12 -27.59 38.23
C ILE A 342 0.64 -26.16 38.52
N PHE A 343 -0.66 -26.00 38.74
CA PHE A 343 -1.29 -24.70 38.97
C PHE A 343 -2.13 -24.67 40.26
N GLY A 344 -2.26 -23.48 40.84
CA GLY A 344 -3.11 -23.19 41.98
C GLY A 344 -3.59 -21.74 41.96
N SER A 345 -4.76 -21.49 42.54
CA SER A 345 -5.35 -20.15 42.61
C SER A 345 -6.01 -19.89 43.97
N LEU A 346 -5.91 -18.65 44.43
CA LEU A 346 -6.57 -18.13 45.63
C LEU A 346 -7.48 -16.97 45.21
N TYR A 347 -8.67 -16.91 45.78
CA TYR A 347 -9.66 -15.88 45.45
C TYR A 347 -10.38 -15.41 46.71
N TYR A 348 -10.52 -14.10 46.85
CA TYR A 348 -11.24 -13.43 47.92
C TYR A 348 -12.22 -12.42 47.31
N ASP A 349 -13.50 -12.54 47.66
CA ASP A 349 -14.56 -11.70 47.11
C ASP A 349 -15.44 -11.13 48.20
N LEU A 350 -15.56 -9.81 48.21
CA LEU A 350 -16.46 -9.05 49.05
C LEU A 350 -17.39 -8.22 48.15
N THR A 351 -18.39 -8.89 47.55
CA THR A 351 -19.43 -8.23 46.75
C THR A 351 -20.61 -7.79 47.61
N GLN A 352 -20.83 -6.48 47.73
CA GLN A 352 -22.02 -5.91 48.34
C GLN A 352 -23.01 -5.47 47.25
N ARG A 353 -24.23 -6.01 47.26
CA ARG A 353 -25.29 -5.69 46.28
C ARG A 353 -26.38 -4.86 46.97
N TYR A 354 -26.61 -3.64 46.48
CA TYR A 354 -27.74 -2.80 46.87
C TYR A 354 -28.81 -2.82 45.79
N GLN A 355 -30.02 -3.28 46.12
CA GLN A 355 -31.19 -3.24 45.23
C GLN A 355 -32.25 -2.31 45.83
N HIS A 356 -32.62 -1.26 45.09
CA HIS A 356 -33.75 -0.41 45.41
C HIS A 356 -34.90 -0.70 44.43
N GLN A 357 -35.94 -1.37 44.90
CA GLN A 357 -37.19 -1.52 44.16
C GLN A 357 -38.12 -0.34 44.48
N ILE A 358 -38.54 0.40 43.45
CA ILE A 358 -39.62 1.39 43.58
C ILE A 358 -40.89 0.75 43.02
N ASP A 359 -41.73 0.23 43.91
CA ASP A 359 -43.09 -0.17 43.56
C ASP A 359 -43.98 1.07 43.48
N LYS A 360 -44.23 1.56 42.26
CA LYS A 360 -45.31 2.54 42.03
C LYS A 360 -46.64 1.80 41.90
N LYS A 361 -47.38 1.68 43.00
CA LYS A 361 -48.81 1.35 42.97
C LYS A 361 -49.61 2.63 42.72
N THR A 362 -50.11 2.80 41.49
CA THR A 362 -51.14 3.80 41.20
C THR A 362 -52.49 3.21 41.59
N VAL A 363 -53.08 3.71 42.68
CA VAL A 363 -54.50 3.45 43.00
C VAL A 363 -55.30 4.49 42.22
N ILE A 364 -55.94 4.07 41.13
CA ILE A 364 -56.96 4.88 40.47
C ILE A 364 -58.18 4.81 41.38
N LYS A 365 -58.58 5.94 41.97
CA LYS A 365 -59.93 6.06 42.56
C LYS A 365 -60.89 6.25 41.41
N ASP A 366 -61.79 5.30 41.20
CA ASP A 366 -63.01 5.53 40.42
C ASP A 366 -63.75 6.71 41.03
N GLY A 367 -63.86 7.83 40.31
CA GLY A 367 -64.60 8.96 40.84
C GLY A 367 -64.60 10.25 40.04
N ASP A 368 -63.63 10.51 39.16
CA ASP A 368 -63.64 11.75 38.36
C ASP A 368 -63.42 11.43 36.87
N MET A 369 -64.53 11.20 36.17
CA MET A 369 -64.68 11.47 34.73
C MET A 369 -65.61 12.66 34.55
#